data_AF-W4IYR3-F1
#
_entry.id   AF-W4IYR3-F1
#
_cell.length_a   1.000
_cell.length_b   1.000
_cell.length_c   1.000
_cell.angle_alpha   90.00
_cell.angle_beta   90.00
_cell.angle_gamma   90.00
#
_symmetry.space_group_name_H-M   'P 1'
#
loop_
_entity.id
_entity.type
_entity.pdbx_description
1 polymer ?
#
loop_
_entity_poly.entity_id
_entity_poly.type
_entity_poly.pdbx_seq_one_letter_code
_entity_poly.pdbx_strand_id
1 'polypeptide(L)' 'MKKCNNINYNDLSKQFTLEELHTVLDNLEERPSNEDLYNIWNHVLGITKEGFEDKIFLALYRRLFKKI' A
#
# COMPACT_ATOMS: atom_id res chain seq x y z
N MET A 1 21.76 1.70 1.82
CA MET A 1 20.70 0.66 1.82
C MET A 1 20.18 0.53 0.39
N LYS A 2 20.14 -0.69 -0.17
CA LYS A 2 19.58 -0.91 -1.51
C LYS A 2 18.08 -0.57 -1.47
N LYS A 3 17.69 0.60 -1.99
CA LYS A 3 16.32 0.89 -2.40
C LYS A 3 16.04 0.03 -3.63
N CYS A 4 15.71 -1.24 -3.41
CA CYS A 4 15.25 -2.11 -4.49
C CYS A 4 13.92 -2.68 -4.04
N ASN A 5 12.84 -2.11 -4.56
CA ASN A 5 11.95 -2.82 -5.48
C ASN A 5 11.08 -1.73 -6.13
N ASN A 6 11.19 -1.58 -7.46
CA ASN A 6 10.27 -0.76 -8.23
C ASN A 6 8.94 -1.53 -8.35
N ILE A 7 8.25 -1.70 -7.23
CA ILE A 7 6.99 -2.44 -7.15
C ILE A 7 5.96 -1.60 -7.90
N ASN A 8 5.50 -2.11 -9.03
CA ASN A 8 4.47 -1.46 -9.81
C ASN A 8 3.10 -1.72 -9.19
N TYR A 9 2.64 -0.82 -8.33
CA TYR A 9 1.30 -0.87 -7.75
C TYR A 9 0.18 -0.57 -8.74
N ASN A 10 0.49 -0.21 -9.99
CA ASN A 10 -0.50 -0.09 -11.06
C ASN A 10 -0.78 -1.44 -11.76
N ASP A 11 0.00 -2.48 -11.46
CA ASP A 11 -0.27 -3.84 -11.96
C ASP A 11 -1.31 -4.55 -11.08
N LEU A 12 -2.59 -4.29 -11.38
CA LEU A 12 -3.72 -4.90 -10.68
C LEU A 12 -3.97 -6.37 -11.06
N SER A 13 -3.20 -6.94 -12.01
CA SER A 13 -3.34 -8.35 -12.38
C SER A 13 -2.82 -9.30 -11.29
N LYS A 14 -2.03 -8.76 -10.35
CA LYS A 14 -1.48 -9.47 -9.20
C LYS A 14 -1.93 -8.80 -7.91
N GLN A 15 -2.01 -9.59 -6.85
CA GLN A 15 -2.19 -9.05 -5.51
C GLN A 15 -0.86 -8.94 -4.79
N PHE A 16 -0.74 -7.89 -3.98
CA PHE A 16 0.45 -7.70 -3.18
C PHE A 16 0.44 -8.65 -1.99
N THR A 17 1.63 -9.07 -1.62
CA THR A 17 1.90 -9.57 -0.27
C THR A 17 1.94 -8.40 0.72
N LEU A 18 1.79 -8.70 2.01
CA LEU A 18 1.90 -7.70 3.07
C LEU A 18 3.26 -6.99 3.06
N GLU A 19 4.34 -7.71 2.77
CA GLU A 19 5.71 -7.16 2.70
C GLU A 19 5.89 -6.17 1.54
N GLU A 20 5.31 -6.47 0.37
CA GLU A 20 5.30 -5.58 -0.79
C GLU A 20 4.50 -4.31 -0.51
N LEU A 21 3.31 -4.45 0.11
CA LEU A 21 2.51 -3.30 0.52
C LEU A 21 3.28 -2.41 1.50
N HIS A 22 3.95 -2.99 2.50
CA HIS A 22 4.78 -2.23 3.43
C HIS A 22 5.91 -1.49 2.71
N THR A 23 6.58 -2.14 1.78
CA THR A 23 7.66 -1.55 0.97
C THR A 23 7.17 -0.38 0.13
N VAL A 24 6.00 -0.51 -0.53
CA VAL A 24 5.39 0.59 -1.29
C VAL A 24 5.06 1.76 -0.38
N LEU A 25 4.39 1.50 0.75
CA LEU A 25 3.99 2.54 1.70
C LEU A 25 5.20 3.27 2.33
N ASP A 26 6.31 2.58 2.57
CA ASP A 26 7.53 3.19 3.11
C ASP A 26 8.29 4.03 2.08
N ASN A 27 8.12 3.73 0.79
CA ASN A 27 8.72 4.48 -0.31
C ASN A 27 7.86 5.68 -0.77
N LEU A 28 6.65 5.88 -0.22
CA LEU A 28 5.85 7.08 -0.49
C LEU A 28 6.50 8.29 0.19
N GLU A 29 7.31 9.03 -0.59
CA GLU A 29 7.97 10.27 -0.16
C GLU A 29 6.98 11.46 -0.13
N GLU A 30 6.02 11.50 -1.05
CA GLU A 30 4.97 12.52 -1.17
C GLU A 30 3.58 11.89 -1.23
N ARG A 31 2.53 12.72 -1.10
CA ARG A 31 1.14 12.25 -1.23
C ARG A 31 0.93 11.70 -2.66
N PRO A 32 0.62 10.41 -2.82
CA PRO A 32 0.32 9.84 -4.13
C PRO A 32 -0.95 10.46 -4.72
N SER A 33 -1.08 10.39 -6.05
CA SER A 33 -2.30 10.86 -6.72
C SER A 33 -3.51 10.06 -6.26
N ASN A 34 -4.72 10.58 -6.51
CA ASN A 34 -5.94 9.83 -6.17
C ASN A 34 -6.05 8.49 -6.91
N GLU A 35 -5.49 8.40 -8.13
CA GLU A 35 -5.44 7.17 -8.91
C GLU A 35 -4.48 6.15 -8.30
N ASP A 36 -3.28 6.59 -7.91
CA ASP A 36 -2.31 5.75 -7.23
C ASP A 36 -2.84 5.25 -5.88
N LEU A 37 -3.55 6.11 -5.14
CA LEU A 37 -4.24 5.73 -3.90
C LEU A 37 -5.29 4.64 -4.14
N TYR A 38 -6.06 4.74 -5.23
CA TYR A 38 -7.05 3.74 -5.59
C TYR A 38 -6.39 2.39 -5.91
N ASN A 39 -5.28 2.41 -6.64
CA ASN A 39 -4.54 1.20 -6.99
C ASN A 39 -3.93 0.53 -5.74
N ILE A 40 -3.33 1.31 -4.83
CA ILE A 40 -2.85 0.81 -3.53
C ILE A 40 -4.01 0.24 -2.70
N TRP A 41 -5.18 0.88 -2.72
CA TRP A 41 -6.36 0.40 -1.99
C TRP A 41 -6.89 -0.94 -2.53
N ASN A 42 -6.87 -1.16 -3.85
CA ASN A 42 -7.21 -2.47 -4.43
C ASN A 42 -6.27 -3.58 -3.96
N HIS A 43 -5.00 -3.26 -3.75
CA HIS A 43 -4.04 -4.21 -3.18
C HIS A 43 -4.34 -4.54 -1.72
N VAL A 44 -4.68 -3.52 -0.93
CA VAL A 44 -5.10 -3.68 0.47
C VAL A 44 -6.34 -4.58 0.58
N LEU A 45 -7.36 -4.33 -0.24
CA LEU A 45 -8.58 -5.13 -0.29
C LEU A 45 -8.33 -6.59 -0.69
N GLY A 46 -7.29 -6.84 -1.51
CA GLY A 46 -6.85 -8.18 -1.86
C GLY A 46 -6.29 -8.95 -0.66
N ILE A 47 -5.49 -8.27 0.17
CA ILE A 47 -4.86 -8.84 1.38
C ILE A 47 -5.89 -9.04 2.49
N THR A 48 -6.83 -8.12 2.67
CA THR A 48 -7.79 -8.16 3.80
C THR A 48 -8.81 -9.30 3.70
N LYS A 49 -9.01 -9.89 2.52
CA LYS A 49 -9.80 -11.13 2.36
C LYS A 49 -9.28 -12.30 3.20
N GLU A 50 -8.04 -12.21 3.71
CA GLU A 50 -7.42 -13.21 4.60
C GLU A 50 -7.56 -12.90 6.12
N GLY A 51 -8.42 -11.95 6.52
CA GLY A 51 -8.88 -11.83 7.92
C GLY A 51 -8.08 -10.88 8.84
N PHE A 52 -7.39 -9.88 8.29
CA PHE A 52 -6.56 -8.92 9.04
C PHE A 52 -6.93 -7.44 8.81
N GLU A 53 -8.24 -7.16 8.64
CA GLU A 53 -8.78 -5.83 8.32
C GLU A 53 -8.30 -4.72 9.28
N ASP A 54 -8.31 -4.96 10.60
CA ASP A 54 -8.09 -3.90 11.59
C ASP A 54 -6.66 -3.34 11.63
N LYS A 55 -5.63 -4.19 11.50
CA LYS A 55 -4.22 -3.74 11.64
C LYS A 55 -3.73 -3.01 10.40
N ILE A 56 -4.14 -3.48 9.22
CA ILE A 56 -3.78 -2.87 7.93
C ILE A 56 -4.49 -1.52 7.80
N PHE A 57 -5.78 -1.46 8.13
CA PHE A 57 -6.55 -0.22 8.11
C PHE A 57 -5.93 0.85 9.02
N LEU A 58 -5.56 0.49 10.26
CA LEU A 58 -4.94 1.42 11.19
C LEU A 58 -3.56 1.91 10.72
N ALA A 59 -2.76 1.05 10.07
CA ALA A 59 -1.47 1.42 9.50
C ALA A 59 -1.61 2.39 8.32
N LEU A 60 -2.56 2.13 7.41
CA LEU A 60 -2.89 3.02 6.29
C LEU A 60 -3.41 4.35 6.77
N TYR A 61 -4.34 4.36 7.73
CA TYR A 61 -4.89 5.57 8.31
C TYR A 61 -3.78 6.46 8.89
N ARG A 62 -2.85 5.87 9.65
CA ARG A 62 -1.71 6.59 10.22
C ARG A 62 -0.74 7.14 9.17
N ARG A 63 -0.50 6.43 8.06
CA ARG A 63 0.46 6.86 7.03
C ARG A 63 -0.13 7.85 6.03
N LEU A 64 -1.38 7.69 5.63
CA LEU A 64 -2.01 8.52 4.61
C LEU A 64 -2.67 9.79 5.17
N PHE A 65 -3.20 9.73 6.40
CA PHE A 65 -3.97 10.84 6.97
C PHE A 65 -3.27 11.58 8.11
N LYS A 66 -2.15 11.05 8.62
CA LYS A 66 -1.36 11.69 9.70
C LYS A 66 -0.05 12.33 9.23
N LYS A 67 0.28 12.18 7.94
CA LYS A 67 1.48 12.75 7.29
C LYS A 67 1.15 13.94 6.37
N ILE A 68 -0.09 14.44 6.44
CA ILE A 68 -0.58 15.69 5.80
C ILE A 68 -0.82 16.70 6.91
#